data_AF-A0A2N3IF77-F1
#
_entry.id   AF-A0A2N3IF77-F1
#
_cell.length_a   1.000
_cell.length_b   1.000
_cell.length_c   1.000
_cell.angle_alpha   90.00
_cell.angle_beta   90.00
_cell.angle_gamma   90.00
#
_symmetry.space_group_name_H-M   'P 1'
#
loop_
_entity.id
_entity.type
_entity.pdbx_description
1 polymer ?
#
loop_
_entity_poly.entity_id
_entity_poly.type
_entity_poly.pdbx_seq_one_letter_code
_entity_poly.pdbx_strand_id
1 'polypeptide(L)'
;MPNVSPKWKLLVAVFLIEIVAVAIFYGYFRNEIIALYQGKESIWAGVVETLYPRFFTEKYRFSVDFFLQKSEQVLWRVVAISWIAIGIYFWAKIKGFYEKFWQTNTTYHRVKFLQIFLLLGWLYESMTWYKSLLRLSQASVFYEPHLLFRYLPFPSQEIIFYVFALLYALSLLSFLPKYGYIFWFLTSIQIIVFQSFLYGFGKLDHTYATWTYVSVLFGFLLREAEKVKKGDFVNAWALRLMQVVVASVYLQVALEKLLISGWQWFMPETMQTHLFSHPTPLGLWIAQYPILCTSLSMLAVLWQLSFALILFFPSLKVPILLGGVLFHTFTFILMNVGGFPSYWFLVYVIWFLEIKKLPEN
;
A
#
# COMPACT_ATOMS: atom_id res chain seq x y z
N MET A 1 34.61 8.33 27.78
CA MET A 1 33.67 7.56 26.94
C MET A 1 33.79 8.04 25.51
N PRO A 2 34.01 7.16 24.52
CA PRO A 2 34.12 7.58 23.12
C PRO A 2 32.82 8.28 22.68
N ASN A 3 32.96 9.30 21.83
CA ASN A 3 31.88 10.16 21.38
C ASN A 3 30.86 9.34 20.56
N VAL A 4 29.77 8.91 21.22
CA VAL A 4 28.70 8.15 20.59
C VAL A 4 28.02 9.03 19.53
N SER A 5 28.04 8.58 18.27
CA SER A 5 27.49 9.37 17.15
C SER A 5 26.02 9.78 17.43
N PRO A 6 25.57 10.99 17.04
CA PRO A 6 24.19 11.43 17.23
C PRO A 6 23.13 10.45 16.71
N LYS A 7 23.47 9.70 15.64
CA LYS A 7 22.60 8.67 15.05
C LYS A 7 22.34 7.49 16.00
N TRP A 8 23.33 7.09 16.79
CA TRP A 8 23.16 6.02 17.79
C TRP A 8 22.20 6.46 18.91
N LYS A 9 22.30 7.72 19.35
CA LYS A 9 21.39 8.28 20.35
C LYS A 9 19.93 8.25 19.87
N LEU A 10 19.69 8.58 18.60
CA LEU A 10 18.36 8.51 17.99
C LEU A 10 17.82 7.07 17.99
N LEU A 11 18.63 6.08 17.60
CA LEU A 11 18.19 4.68 17.55
C LEU A 11 17.88 4.11 18.94
N VAL A 12 18.73 4.42 19.93
CA VAL A 12 18.46 4.08 21.33
C VAL A 12 17.18 4.76 21.81
N ALA A 13 16.96 6.02 21.44
CA ALA A 13 15.72 6.73 21.78
C ALA A 13 14.48 6.04 21.17
N VAL A 14 14.53 5.66 19.88
CA VAL A 14 13.42 4.92 19.22
C VAL A 14 13.13 3.60 19.95
N PHE A 15 14.18 2.83 20.26
CA PHE A 15 14.03 1.57 21.00
C PHE A 15 13.43 1.77 22.40
N LEU A 16 13.88 2.79 23.13
CA LEU A 16 13.32 3.12 24.45
C LEU A 16 11.87 3.60 24.35
N ILE A 17 11.54 4.41 23.35
CA ILE A 17 10.16 4.84 23.08
C ILE A 17 9.26 3.63 22.84
N GLU A 18 9.72 2.62 22.12
CA GLU A 18 8.95 1.40 21.85
C GLU A 18 8.73 0.56 23.10
N ILE A 19 9.76 0.38 23.93
CA ILE A 19 9.61 -0.29 25.23
C ILE A 19 8.56 0.44 26.09
N VAL A 20 8.67 1.77 26.15
CA VAL A 20 7.71 2.60 26.90
C VAL A 20 6.32 2.49 26.29
N ALA A 21 6.18 2.49 24.97
CA ALA A 21 4.89 2.35 24.29
C ALA A 21 4.24 0.99 24.58
N VAL A 22 5.01 -0.10 24.58
CA VAL A 22 4.54 -1.44 24.95
C VAL A 22 4.11 -1.47 26.43
N ALA A 23 4.90 -0.89 27.32
CA ALA A 23 4.57 -0.82 28.74
C ALA A 23 3.28 0.00 28.99
N ILE A 24 3.14 1.17 28.35
CA ILE A 24 1.93 2.00 28.42
C ILE A 24 0.74 1.24 27.85
N PHE A 25 0.91 0.50 26.75
CA PHE A 25 -0.18 -0.26 26.16
C PHE A 25 -0.73 -1.30 27.14
N TYR A 26 0.15 -2.15 27.68
CA TYR A 26 -0.26 -3.23 28.60
C TYR A 26 -0.70 -2.71 29.98
N GLY A 27 -0.10 -1.63 30.48
CA GLY A 27 -0.43 -1.05 31.78
C GLY A 27 -1.67 -0.16 31.77
N TYR A 28 -1.98 0.47 30.63
CA TYR A 28 -3.01 1.51 30.56
C TYR A 28 -4.01 1.28 29.40
N PHE A 29 -3.58 1.30 28.14
CA PHE A 29 -4.52 1.28 27.00
C PHE A 29 -5.36 0.00 26.92
N ARG A 30 -4.84 -1.14 27.38
CA ARG A 30 -5.60 -2.39 27.44
C ARG A 30 -6.89 -2.23 28.28
N ASN A 31 -6.79 -1.52 29.40
CA ASN A 31 -7.93 -1.25 30.28
C ASN A 31 -8.89 -0.21 29.68
N GLU A 32 -8.36 0.78 28.97
CA GLU A 32 -9.17 1.77 28.24
C GLU A 32 -10.02 1.13 27.14
N ILE A 33 -9.48 0.15 26.40
CA ILE A 33 -10.24 -0.61 25.40
C ILE A 33 -11.40 -1.37 26.06
N ILE A 34 -11.15 -2.02 27.21
CA ILE A 34 -12.18 -2.73 27.96
C ILE A 34 -13.24 -1.76 28.48
N ALA A 35 -12.83 -0.61 29.01
CA ALA A 35 -13.74 0.43 29.50
C ALA A 35 -14.65 0.95 28.38
N LEU A 36 -14.07 1.30 27.23
CA LEU A 36 -14.79 1.74 26.03
C LEU A 36 -15.76 0.68 25.52
N TYR A 37 -15.33 -0.59 25.48
CA TYR A 37 -16.18 -1.72 25.07
C TYR A 37 -17.42 -1.83 25.98
N GLN A 38 -17.23 -1.68 27.29
CA GLN A 38 -18.28 -1.72 28.31
C GLN A 38 -19.14 -0.44 28.36
N GLY A 39 -18.86 0.57 27.53
CA GLY A 39 -19.59 1.84 27.54
C GLY A 39 -19.29 2.72 28.76
N LYS A 40 -18.16 2.50 29.43
CA LYS A 40 -17.67 3.38 30.50
C LYS A 40 -17.03 4.63 29.90
N GLU A 41 -17.03 5.72 30.66
CA GLU A 41 -16.34 6.94 30.28
C GLU A 41 -14.84 6.68 30.09
N SER A 42 -14.30 7.16 28.98
CA SER A 42 -12.87 7.11 28.66
C SER A 42 -12.50 8.41 27.98
N ILE A 43 -11.39 9.00 28.38
CA ILE A 43 -10.85 10.22 27.75
C ILE A 43 -10.44 9.99 26.29
N TRP A 44 -10.31 8.72 25.87
CA TRP A 44 -9.93 8.33 24.51
C TRP A 44 -11.13 8.08 23.59
N ALA A 45 -12.36 8.15 24.09
CA ALA A 45 -13.55 7.87 23.29
C ALA A 45 -13.60 8.68 21.99
N GLY A 46 -13.36 10.00 22.07
CA GLY A 46 -13.36 10.87 20.87
C GLY A 46 -12.21 10.57 19.90
N VAL A 47 -11.05 10.12 20.40
CA VAL A 47 -9.93 9.71 19.55
C VAL A 47 -10.25 8.41 18.83
N VAL A 48 -10.81 7.42 19.53
CA VAL A 48 -11.24 6.14 18.94
C VAL A 48 -12.37 6.36 17.95
N GLU A 49 -13.35 7.21 18.26
CA GLU A 49 -14.42 7.58 17.33
C GLU A 49 -13.88 8.25 16.06
N THR A 50 -12.87 9.11 16.20
CA THR A 50 -12.28 9.81 15.06
C THR A 50 -11.41 8.89 14.18
N LEU A 51 -10.58 8.05 14.81
CA LEU A 51 -9.58 7.23 14.10
C LEU A 51 -10.08 5.83 13.72
N TYR A 52 -11.04 5.29 14.48
CA TYR A 52 -11.63 3.98 14.26
C TYR A 52 -13.13 3.97 14.62
N PRO A 53 -13.96 4.76 13.90
CA PRO A 53 -15.40 4.89 14.19
C PRO A 53 -16.14 3.55 14.21
N ARG A 54 -15.63 2.56 13.44
CA ARG A 54 -16.19 1.20 13.39
C ARG A 54 -16.17 0.48 14.72
N PHE A 55 -15.32 0.86 15.67
CA PHE A 55 -15.26 0.25 17.01
C PHE A 55 -16.65 0.17 17.66
N PHE A 56 -17.42 1.25 17.60
CA PHE A 56 -18.72 1.34 18.28
C PHE A 56 -19.82 0.51 17.62
N THR A 57 -19.71 0.24 16.32
CA THR A 57 -20.62 -0.64 15.59
C THR A 57 -20.18 -2.10 15.72
N GLU A 58 -18.88 -2.35 15.64
CA GLU A 58 -18.29 -3.70 15.66
C GLU A 58 -18.31 -4.34 17.05
N LYS A 59 -18.35 -3.55 18.14
CA LYS A 59 -18.42 -4.10 19.51
C LYS A 59 -19.67 -4.95 19.77
N TYR A 60 -20.74 -4.74 19.00
CA TYR A 60 -21.95 -5.57 19.07
C TYR A 60 -21.81 -6.90 18.32
N ARG A 61 -20.79 -7.02 17.46
CA ARG A 61 -20.53 -8.21 16.63
C ARG A 61 -19.40 -9.06 17.17
N PHE A 62 -18.41 -8.45 17.83
CA PHE A 62 -17.21 -9.11 18.29
C PHE A 62 -17.03 -8.98 19.80
N SER A 63 -16.37 -9.97 20.40
CA SER A 63 -16.01 -9.94 21.81
C SER A 63 -14.94 -8.88 22.11
N VAL A 64 -14.79 -8.50 23.38
CA VAL A 64 -13.69 -7.61 23.81
C VAL A 64 -12.32 -8.19 23.45
N ASP A 65 -12.16 -9.51 23.53
CA ASP A 65 -10.91 -10.21 23.19
C ASP A 65 -10.49 -9.98 21.75
N PHE A 66 -11.45 -9.90 20.82
CA PHE A 66 -11.16 -9.56 19.44
C PHE A 66 -10.47 -8.20 19.34
N PHE A 67 -10.98 -7.16 20.01
CA PHE A 67 -10.40 -5.81 19.97
C PHE A 67 -9.03 -5.75 20.65
N LEU A 68 -8.88 -6.46 21.77
CA LEU A 68 -7.59 -6.57 22.47
C LEU A 68 -6.54 -7.23 21.58
N GLN A 69 -6.86 -8.37 20.98
CA GLN A 69 -5.98 -9.06 20.05
C GLN A 69 -5.62 -8.20 18.84
N LYS A 70 -6.58 -7.46 18.26
CA LYS A 70 -6.30 -6.54 17.14
C LYS A 70 -5.38 -5.40 17.53
N SER A 71 -5.58 -4.82 18.71
CA SER A 71 -4.75 -3.72 19.21
C SER A 71 -3.33 -4.19 19.53
N GLU A 72 -3.20 -5.36 20.16
CA GLU A 72 -1.91 -6.03 20.39
C GLU A 72 -1.19 -6.34 19.07
N GLN A 73 -1.91 -6.84 18.06
CA GLN A 73 -1.35 -7.08 16.73
C GLN A 73 -0.80 -5.79 16.10
N VAL A 74 -1.51 -4.66 16.23
CA VAL A 74 -1.02 -3.36 15.73
C VAL A 74 0.24 -2.92 16.46
N LEU A 75 0.26 -3.01 17.80
CA LEU A 75 1.43 -2.68 18.60
C LEU A 75 2.65 -3.50 18.18
N TRP A 76 2.50 -4.83 18.13
CA TRP A 76 3.61 -5.72 17.80
C TRP A 76 4.07 -5.57 16.35
N ARG A 77 3.18 -5.24 15.41
CA ARG A 77 3.59 -4.90 14.03
C ARG A 77 4.47 -3.66 14.00
N VAL A 78 4.09 -2.59 14.72
CA VAL A 78 4.89 -1.35 14.76
C VAL A 78 6.26 -1.64 15.37
N VAL A 79 6.31 -2.32 16.51
CA VAL A 79 7.58 -2.71 17.17
C VAL A 79 8.44 -3.59 16.27
N ALA A 80 7.86 -4.64 15.68
CA ALA A 80 8.60 -5.55 14.81
C ALA A 80 9.15 -4.85 13.56
N ILE A 81 8.33 -4.02 12.90
CA ILE A 81 8.77 -3.25 11.73
C ILE A 81 9.90 -2.30 12.10
N SER A 82 9.78 -1.59 13.22
CA SER A 82 10.85 -0.72 13.69
C SER A 82 12.14 -1.45 13.97
N TRP A 83 12.09 -2.59 14.68
CA TRP A 83 13.29 -3.38 14.98
C TRP A 83 13.94 -3.93 13.73
N ILE A 84 13.14 -4.43 12.78
CA ILE A 84 13.62 -4.85 11.47
C ILE A 84 14.27 -3.68 10.75
N ALA A 85 13.66 -2.49 10.75
CA ALA A 85 14.21 -1.30 10.11
C ALA A 85 15.54 -0.86 10.75
N ILE A 86 15.65 -0.89 12.08
CA ILE A 86 16.88 -0.62 12.81
C ILE A 86 17.95 -1.66 12.45
N GLY A 87 17.60 -2.94 12.43
CA GLY A 87 18.50 -4.03 12.05
C GLY A 87 19.00 -3.90 10.61
N ILE A 88 18.11 -3.63 9.66
CA ILE A 88 18.43 -3.37 8.25
C ILE A 88 19.33 -2.14 8.15
N TYR A 89 19.04 -1.07 8.88
CA TYR A 89 19.88 0.14 8.88
C TYR A 89 21.32 -0.18 9.30
N PHE A 90 21.51 -0.90 10.40
CA PHE A 90 22.84 -1.29 10.87
C PHE A 90 23.56 -2.21 9.89
N TRP A 91 22.87 -3.26 9.42
CA TRP A 91 23.42 -4.19 8.43
C TRP A 91 23.84 -3.46 7.14
N ALA A 92 22.96 -2.59 6.63
CA ALA A 92 23.20 -1.84 5.42
C ALA A 92 24.35 -0.84 5.56
N LYS A 93 24.49 -0.23 6.75
CA LYS A 93 25.61 0.67 7.05
C LYS A 93 26.94 -0.09 7.11
N ILE A 94 26.99 -1.24 7.79
CA ILE A 94 28.21 -2.06 7.90
C ILE A 94 28.70 -2.50 6.52
N LYS A 95 27.79 -2.79 5.59
CA LYS A 95 28.13 -3.26 4.24
C LYS A 95 28.27 -2.15 3.20
N GLY A 96 28.11 -0.87 3.57
CA GLY A 96 28.03 0.24 2.60
C GLY A 96 26.86 0.08 1.61
N PHE A 97 25.91 -0.80 1.91
CA PHE A 97 24.77 -1.11 1.07
C PHE A 97 23.78 0.05 1.03
N TYR A 98 23.62 0.77 2.14
CA TYR A 98 22.68 1.90 2.21
C TYR A 98 22.95 2.94 1.13
N GLU A 99 24.21 3.37 0.97
CA GLU A 99 24.57 4.38 -0.03
C GLU A 99 24.33 3.85 -1.44
N LYS A 100 24.75 2.60 -1.72
CA LYS A 100 24.54 1.95 -3.02
C LYS A 100 23.07 1.74 -3.36
N PHE A 101 22.24 1.41 -2.37
CA PHE A 101 20.81 1.15 -2.53
C PHE A 101 20.06 2.39 -3.04
N TRP A 102 20.39 3.56 -2.48
CA TRP A 102 19.78 4.83 -2.87
C TRP A 102 20.42 5.48 -4.10
N GLN A 103 21.64 5.08 -4.48
CA GLN A 103 22.32 5.52 -5.72
C GLN A 103 21.75 4.82 -6.97
N THR A 104 20.45 4.97 -7.17
CA THR A 104 19.73 4.45 -8.33
C THR A 104 19.69 5.53 -9.41
N ASN A 105 20.02 5.16 -10.64
CA ASN A 105 19.93 6.06 -11.79
C ASN A 105 18.91 5.55 -12.80
N THR A 106 18.34 6.48 -13.57
CA THR A 106 17.54 6.18 -14.76
C THR A 106 17.85 7.22 -15.85
N THR A 107 17.18 7.17 -17.00
CA THR A 107 17.32 8.19 -18.04
C THR A 107 16.06 9.03 -18.16
N TYR A 108 16.21 10.27 -18.65
CA TYR A 108 15.08 11.14 -18.96
C TYR A 108 13.99 10.44 -19.79
N HIS A 109 14.38 9.67 -20.81
CA HIS A 109 13.44 8.95 -21.68
C HIS A 109 12.64 7.87 -20.94
N ARG A 110 13.26 7.15 -20.00
CA ARG A 110 12.56 6.15 -19.17
C ARG A 110 11.58 6.79 -18.20
N VAL A 111 11.90 7.97 -17.66
CA VAL A 111 10.95 8.76 -16.85
C VAL A 111 9.76 9.21 -17.71
N LYS A 112 10.00 9.70 -18.92
CA LYS A 112 8.90 10.09 -19.84
C LYS A 112 8.07 8.92 -20.31
N PHE A 113 8.69 7.76 -20.56
CA PHE A 113 7.96 6.53 -20.79
C PHE A 113 7.06 6.18 -19.61
N LEU A 114 7.58 6.22 -18.38
CA LEU A 114 6.78 5.98 -17.18
C LEU A 114 5.64 7.00 -17.03
N GLN A 115 5.87 8.28 -17.37
CA GLN A 115 4.82 9.31 -17.37
C GLN A 115 3.66 8.94 -18.29
N ILE A 116 3.96 8.55 -19.53
CA ILE A 116 2.96 8.12 -20.52
C ILE A 116 2.25 6.86 -20.02
N PHE A 117 3.02 5.88 -19.54
CA PHE A 117 2.47 4.63 -19.03
C PHE A 117 1.50 4.85 -17.86
N LEU A 118 1.90 5.66 -16.88
CA LEU A 118 1.04 6.01 -15.74
C LEU A 118 -0.19 6.82 -16.19
N LEU A 119 -0.05 7.75 -17.14
CA LEU A 119 -1.19 8.47 -17.72
C LEU A 119 -2.19 7.49 -18.35
N LEU A 120 -1.73 6.57 -19.20
CA LEU A 120 -2.60 5.60 -19.86
C LEU A 120 -3.29 4.68 -18.84
N GLY A 121 -2.54 4.22 -17.83
CA GLY A 121 -3.12 3.46 -16.70
C GLY A 121 -4.19 4.28 -15.97
N TRP A 122 -3.94 5.57 -15.75
CA TRP A 122 -4.93 6.46 -15.13
C TRP A 122 -6.16 6.68 -15.99
N LEU A 123 -6.03 6.89 -17.30
CA LEU A 123 -7.17 7.06 -18.22
C LEU A 123 -8.07 5.83 -18.23
N TYR A 124 -7.47 4.63 -18.20
CA TYR A 124 -8.24 3.40 -18.10
C TYR A 124 -8.98 3.30 -16.76
N GLU A 125 -8.32 3.64 -15.65
CA GLU A 125 -8.88 3.46 -14.31
C GLU A 125 -9.86 4.48 -13.81
N SER A 126 -9.56 5.72 -14.12
CA SER A 126 -10.46 6.82 -13.86
C SER A 126 -11.86 6.56 -14.44
N MET A 127 -11.99 5.82 -15.55
CA MET A 127 -13.29 5.41 -16.08
C MET A 127 -14.02 4.39 -15.20
N THR A 128 -13.30 3.45 -14.59
CA THR A 128 -13.87 2.51 -13.62
C THR A 128 -14.30 3.24 -12.34
N TRP A 129 -13.50 4.20 -11.88
CA TRP A 129 -13.82 5.05 -10.73
C TRP A 129 -15.01 5.95 -11.01
N TYR A 130 -15.06 6.58 -12.17
CA TYR A 130 -16.16 7.41 -12.62
C TYR A 130 -17.48 6.64 -12.56
N LYS A 131 -17.52 5.45 -13.17
CA LYS A 131 -18.70 4.56 -13.11
C LYS A 131 -19.07 4.17 -11.68
N SER A 132 -18.07 3.89 -10.85
CA SER A 132 -18.28 3.51 -9.44
C SER A 132 -18.87 4.68 -8.64
N LEU A 133 -18.32 5.88 -8.77
CA LEU A 133 -18.78 7.09 -8.09
C LEU A 133 -20.17 7.51 -8.56
N LEU A 134 -20.48 7.38 -9.87
CA LEU A 134 -21.84 7.60 -10.36
C LEU A 134 -22.86 6.62 -9.74
N ARG A 135 -22.52 5.33 -9.62
CA ARG A 135 -23.38 4.36 -8.93
C ARG A 135 -23.55 4.72 -7.45
N LEU A 136 -22.46 5.06 -6.76
CA LEU A 136 -22.49 5.44 -5.35
C LEU A 136 -23.24 6.76 -5.10
N SER A 137 -23.35 7.64 -6.10
CA SER A 137 -24.18 8.85 -6.00
C SER A 137 -25.65 8.53 -5.68
N GLN A 138 -26.15 7.39 -6.16
CA GLN A 138 -27.50 6.88 -5.88
C GLN A 138 -27.66 6.37 -4.44
N ALA A 139 -26.54 6.12 -3.76
CA ALA A 139 -26.46 5.62 -2.40
C ALA A 139 -25.91 6.69 -1.43
N SER A 140 -25.85 7.97 -1.83
CA SER A 140 -25.20 9.05 -1.08
C SER A 140 -25.67 9.24 0.37
N VAL A 141 -26.86 8.77 0.72
CA VAL A 141 -27.35 8.71 2.11
C VAL A 141 -26.47 7.85 3.03
N PHE A 142 -25.74 6.89 2.48
CA PHE A 142 -24.81 6.02 3.21
C PHE A 142 -23.36 6.53 3.18
N TYR A 143 -23.13 7.76 2.70
CA TYR A 143 -21.80 8.33 2.66
C TYR A 143 -21.36 8.79 4.05
N GLU A 144 -20.33 8.14 4.59
CA GLU A 144 -19.70 8.42 5.88
C GLU A 144 -18.26 8.88 5.68
N PRO A 145 -18.02 10.16 5.37
CA PRO A 145 -16.68 10.66 5.11
C PRO A 145 -15.74 10.54 6.32
N HIS A 146 -14.44 10.37 6.04
CA HIS A 146 -13.41 10.24 7.07
C HIS A 146 -12.44 11.44 7.06
N LEU A 147 -11.84 11.72 8.23
CA LEU A 147 -10.78 12.72 8.42
C LEU A 147 -11.14 14.10 7.83
N LEU A 148 -10.31 14.64 6.93
CA LEU A 148 -10.48 15.96 6.31
C LEU A 148 -11.73 16.03 5.43
N PHE A 149 -12.25 14.89 4.97
CA PHE A 149 -13.43 14.83 4.11
C PHE A 149 -14.74 14.88 4.91
N ARG A 150 -14.70 14.83 6.25
CA ARG A 150 -15.90 14.80 7.11
C ARG A 150 -16.86 15.98 6.91
N TYR A 151 -16.34 17.07 6.33
CA TYR A 151 -17.07 18.30 6.06
C TYR A 151 -17.52 18.45 4.61
N LEU A 152 -17.16 17.49 3.74
CA LEU A 152 -17.51 17.53 2.33
C LEU A 152 -18.71 16.61 2.09
N PRO A 153 -19.78 17.09 1.43
CA PRO A 153 -20.85 16.20 0.99
C PRO A 153 -20.34 15.28 -0.13
N PHE A 154 -21.04 14.17 -0.37
CA PHE A 154 -20.78 13.37 -1.56
C PHE A 154 -21.04 14.22 -2.82
N PRO A 155 -20.14 14.23 -3.81
CA PRO A 155 -20.28 15.10 -4.98
C PRO A 155 -21.48 14.70 -5.85
N SER A 156 -22.17 15.69 -6.43
CA SER A 156 -23.19 15.46 -7.45
C SER A 156 -22.58 14.84 -8.72
N GLN A 157 -23.42 14.30 -9.62
CA GLN A 157 -22.94 13.70 -10.86
C GLN A 157 -22.19 14.71 -11.74
N GLU A 158 -22.64 15.97 -11.77
CA GLU A 158 -21.97 17.05 -12.48
C GLU A 158 -20.60 17.36 -11.86
N ILE A 159 -20.52 17.44 -10.53
CA ILE A 159 -19.24 17.66 -9.84
C ILE A 159 -18.29 16.49 -10.13
N ILE A 160 -18.77 15.24 -10.07
CA ILE A 160 -17.96 14.07 -10.44
C ILE A 160 -17.40 14.26 -11.86
N PHE A 161 -18.23 14.60 -12.85
CA PHE A 161 -17.78 14.85 -14.21
C PHE A 161 -16.68 15.92 -14.29
N TYR A 162 -16.88 17.09 -13.69
CA TYR A 162 -15.89 18.18 -13.74
C TYR A 162 -14.58 17.82 -13.04
N VAL A 163 -14.64 17.10 -11.92
CA VAL A 163 -13.44 16.64 -11.23
C VAL A 163 -12.70 15.63 -12.12
N PHE A 164 -13.37 14.71 -12.82
CA PHE A 164 -12.67 13.83 -13.79
C PHE A 164 -12.09 14.58 -14.98
N ALA A 165 -12.79 15.57 -15.53
CA ALA A 165 -12.26 16.43 -16.58
C ALA A 165 -11.00 17.18 -16.13
N LEU A 166 -11.00 17.69 -14.89
CA LEU A 166 -9.84 18.33 -14.28
C LEU A 166 -8.68 17.34 -14.09
N LEU A 167 -8.95 16.09 -13.70
CA LEU A 167 -7.92 15.04 -13.60
C LEU A 167 -7.19 14.85 -14.93
N TYR A 168 -7.94 14.75 -16.02
CA TYR A 168 -7.37 14.58 -17.35
C TYR A 168 -6.61 15.83 -17.79
N ALA A 169 -7.16 17.03 -17.57
CA ALA A 169 -6.48 18.27 -17.90
C ALA A 169 -5.14 18.38 -17.16
N LEU A 170 -5.12 18.18 -15.83
CA LEU A 170 -3.89 18.20 -15.03
C LEU A 170 -2.88 17.13 -15.48
N SER A 171 -3.37 15.93 -15.79
CA SER A 171 -2.50 14.84 -16.25
C SER A 171 -1.86 15.14 -17.61
N LEU A 172 -2.58 15.80 -18.53
CA LEU A 172 -2.03 16.27 -19.80
C LEU A 172 -1.07 17.46 -19.59
N LEU A 173 -1.41 18.41 -18.72
CA LEU A 173 -0.54 19.54 -18.38
C LEU A 173 0.78 19.10 -17.71
N SER A 174 0.83 17.90 -17.13
CA SER A 174 2.07 17.32 -16.61
C SER A 174 3.17 17.15 -17.67
N PHE A 175 2.84 17.21 -18.97
CA PHE A 175 3.82 17.17 -20.05
C PHE A 175 4.45 18.53 -20.36
N LEU A 176 3.99 19.61 -19.74
CA LEU A 176 4.60 20.93 -19.89
C LEU A 176 6.06 20.91 -19.39
N PRO A 177 6.99 21.57 -20.11
CA PRO A 177 8.35 21.75 -19.63
C PRO A 177 8.38 22.52 -18.31
N LYS A 178 9.31 22.19 -17.40
CA LYS A 178 9.66 22.93 -16.16
C LYS A 178 8.61 22.94 -15.03
N TYR A 179 7.34 22.66 -15.33
CA TYR A 179 6.26 22.64 -14.32
C TYR A 179 5.46 21.33 -14.34
N GLY A 180 5.91 20.34 -15.12
CA GLY A 180 5.18 19.10 -15.32
C GLY A 180 4.97 18.34 -14.00
N TYR A 181 5.95 18.39 -13.10
CA TYR A 181 5.85 17.77 -11.78
C TYR A 181 4.77 18.40 -10.89
N ILE A 182 4.51 19.71 -10.99
CA ILE A 182 3.48 20.40 -10.19
C ILE A 182 2.11 19.88 -10.59
N PHE A 183 1.83 19.87 -11.90
CA PHE A 183 0.57 19.33 -12.40
C PHE A 183 0.40 17.85 -12.06
N TRP A 184 1.48 17.07 -12.07
CA TRP A 184 1.42 15.68 -11.62
C TRP A 184 1.11 15.52 -10.13
N PHE A 185 1.65 16.38 -9.26
CA PHE A 185 1.28 16.40 -7.85
C PHE A 185 -0.20 16.76 -7.67
N LEU A 186 -0.72 17.73 -8.43
CA LEU A 186 -2.15 18.07 -8.42
C LEU A 186 -3.02 16.90 -8.89
N THR A 187 -2.62 16.21 -9.96
CA THR A 187 -3.25 14.94 -10.40
C THR A 187 -3.26 13.92 -9.25
N SER A 188 -2.14 13.73 -8.54
CA SER A 188 -2.01 12.78 -7.44
C SER A 188 -2.89 13.16 -6.22
N ILE A 189 -3.02 14.45 -5.91
CA ILE A 189 -3.94 14.93 -4.86
C ILE A 189 -5.39 14.60 -5.25
N GLN A 190 -5.74 14.78 -6.51
CA GLN A 190 -7.09 14.49 -6.99
C GLN A 190 -7.43 12.99 -6.95
N ILE A 191 -6.44 12.14 -7.20
CA ILE A 191 -6.55 10.70 -7.00
C ILE A 191 -6.85 10.36 -5.53
N ILE A 192 -6.15 11.00 -4.59
CA ILE A 192 -6.40 10.83 -3.15
C ILE A 192 -7.82 11.28 -2.79
N VAL A 193 -8.31 12.37 -3.39
CA VAL A 193 -9.69 12.84 -3.23
C VAL A 193 -10.70 11.80 -3.70
N PHE A 194 -10.53 11.23 -4.90
CA PHE A 194 -11.43 10.16 -5.38
C PHE A 194 -11.40 8.92 -4.51
N GLN A 195 -10.22 8.49 -4.09
CA GLN A 195 -10.06 7.35 -3.20
C GLN A 195 -10.75 7.61 -1.85
N SER A 196 -10.70 8.84 -1.34
CA SER A 196 -11.37 9.24 -0.11
C SER A 196 -12.90 9.22 -0.25
N PHE A 197 -13.45 9.60 -1.40
CA PHE A 197 -14.89 9.45 -1.68
C PHE A 197 -15.31 7.97 -1.69
N LEU A 198 -14.51 7.08 -2.29
CA LEU A 198 -14.79 5.64 -2.26
C LEU A 198 -14.72 5.08 -0.84
N TYR A 199 -13.77 5.54 -0.04
CA TYR A 199 -13.58 5.10 1.35
C TYR A 199 -14.74 5.50 2.25
N GLY A 200 -15.42 6.61 1.96
CA GLY A 200 -16.62 7.02 2.70
C GLY A 200 -17.82 6.07 2.55
N PHE A 201 -17.78 5.07 1.67
CA PHE A 201 -18.76 3.98 1.62
C PHE A 201 -18.25 2.69 2.27
N GLY A 202 -17.21 2.80 3.11
CA GLY A 202 -16.55 1.67 3.76
C GLY A 202 -15.77 0.76 2.82
N LYS A 203 -15.64 1.09 1.53
CA LYS A 203 -14.88 0.33 0.53
C LYS A 203 -13.38 0.55 0.72
N LEU A 204 -12.74 -0.23 1.60
CA LEU A 204 -11.29 -0.26 1.73
C LEU A 204 -10.66 -1.10 0.60
N ASP A 205 -10.54 -0.49 -0.57
CA ASP A 205 -9.90 -1.14 -1.71
C ASP A 205 -8.38 -0.87 -1.69
N HIS A 206 -7.62 -1.91 -1.34
CA HIS A 206 -6.16 -1.88 -1.35
C HIS A 206 -5.59 -1.95 -2.77
N THR A 207 -6.41 -2.29 -3.77
CA THR A 207 -6.01 -2.37 -5.18
C THR A 207 -5.42 -1.05 -5.67
N TYR A 208 -5.96 0.07 -5.20
CA TYR A 208 -5.60 1.40 -5.67
C TYR A 208 -4.49 2.07 -4.85
N ALA A 209 -4.31 1.67 -3.59
CA ALA A 209 -3.40 2.34 -2.67
C ALA A 209 -1.96 2.37 -3.21
N THR A 210 -1.46 1.24 -3.71
CA THR A 210 -0.11 1.15 -4.29
C THR A 210 0.06 2.09 -5.48
N TRP A 211 -0.95 2.18 -6.35
CA TRP A 211 -0.91 3.02 -7.54
C TRP A 211 -0.98 4.52 -7.18
N THR A 212 -1.75 4.88 -6.15
CA THR A 212 -1.76 6.22 -5.55
C THR A 212 -0.38 6.58 -4.99
N TYR A 213 0.26 5.70 -4.22
CA TYR A 213 1.61 5.95 -3.71
C TYR A 213 2.65 6.10 -4.84
N VAL A 214 2.62 5.23 -5.85
CA VAL A 214 3.51 5.34 -7.01
C VAL A 214 3.30 6.69 -7.72
N SER A 215 2.07 7.14 -7.86
CA SER A 215 1.75 8.41 -8.51
C SER A 215 2.26 9.61 -7.72
N VAL A 216 2.06 9.64 -6.40
CA VAL A 216 2.63 10.70 -5.54
C VAL A 216 4.15 10.73 -5.66
N LEU A 217 4.80 9.57 -5.58
CA LEU A 217 6.25 9.46 -5.69
C LEU A 217 6.77 9.86 -7.07
N PHE A 218 5.96 9.71 -8.12
CA PHE A 218 6.37 10.03 -9.48
C PHE A 218 6.52 11.54 -9.71
N GLY A 219 5.78 12.37 -8.99
CA GLY A 219 6.00 13.82 -8.99
C GLY A 219 7.44 14.19 -8.59
N PHE A 220 8.02 13.49 -7.61
CA PHE A 220 9.42 13.70 -7.23
C PHE A 220 10.40 13.23 -8.30
N LEU A 221 10.12 12.10 -8.97
CA LEU A 221 10.95 11.61 -10.06
C LEU A 221 10.93 12.57 -11.27
N LEU A 222 9.76 13.13 -11.59
CA LEU A 222 9.63 14.17 -12.62
C LEU A 222 10.44 15.41 -12.27
N ARG A 223 10.41 15.85 -11.01
CA ARG A 223 11.22 17.00 -10.55
C ARG A 223 12.71 16.75 -10.72
N GLU A 224 13.21 15.54 -10.45
CA GLU A 224 14.61 15.20 -10.72
C GLU A 224 14.91 15.18 -12.23
N ALA A 225 13.99 14.69 -13.05
CA ALA A 225 14.16 14.66 -14.50
C ALA A 225 14.20 16.06 -15.16
N GLU A 226 13.57 17.07 -14.56
CA GLU A 226 13.63 18.45 -15.03
C GLU A 226 14.97 19.14 -14.74
N LYS A 227 15.78 18.62 -13.81
CA LYS A 227 17.08 19.20 -13.46
C LYS A 227 18.20 18.83 -14.46
N VAL A 228 17.95 17.87 -15.35
CA VAL A 228 18.97 17.31 -16.24
C VAL A 228 18.60 17.51 -17.71
N LYS A 229 19.59 17.44 -18.61
CA LYS A 229 19.31 17.58 -20.05
C LYS A 229 18.70 16.29 -20.59
N LYS A 230 18.00 16.39 -21.73
CA LYS A 230 17.49 15.21 -22.44
C LYS A 230 18.66 14.30 -22.81
N GLY A 231 18.59 13.03 -22.39
CA GLY A 231 19.65 12.03 -22.60
C GLY A 231 20.52 11.77 -21.38
N ASP A 232 20.54 12.68 -20.41
CA ASP A 232 21.34 12.53 -19.19
C ASP A 232 20.71 11.55 -18.19
N PHE A 233 21.53 11.14 -17.22
CA PHE A 233 21.08 10.35 -16.08
C PHE A 233 20.28 11.21 -15.10
N VAL A 234 19.16 10.64 -14.63
CA VAL A 234 18.29 11.20 -13.60
C VAL A 234 18.56 10.46 -12.29
N ASN A 235 18.74 11.21 -11.20
CA ASN A 235 18.77 10.64 -9.85
C ASN A 235 17.39 10.01 -9.54
N ALA A 236 17.37 8.68 -9.41
CA ALA A 236 16.15 7.90 -9.36
C ALA A 236 15.82 7.39 -7.95
N TRP A 237 16.17 8.13 -6.90
CA TRP A 237 15.80 7.79 -5.52
C TRP A 237 14.28 7.61 -5.35
N ALA A 238 13.48 8.42 -6.03
CA ALA A 238 12.02 8.32 -6.00
C ALA A 238 11.51 7.03 -6.66
N LEU A 239 12.16 6.58 -7.74
CA LEU A 239 11.89 5.28 -8.36
C LEU A 239 12.20 4.13 -7.40
N ARG A 240 13.32 4.22 -6.67
CA ARG A 240 13.65 3.23 -5.63
C ARG A 240 12.60 3.23 -4.52
N LEU A 241 12.11 4.40 -4.11
CA LEU A 241 11.05 4.48 -3.11
C LEU A 241 9.74 3.86 -3.58
N MET A 242 9.37 4.01 -4.87
CA MET A 242 8.22 3.30 -5.44
C MET A 242 8.37 1.78 -5.34
N GLN A 243 9.55 1.27 -5.68
CA GLN A 243 9.87 -0.16 -5.57
C GLN A 243 9.78 -0.65 -4.12
N VAL A 244 10.29 0.12 -3.17
CA VAL A 244 10.18 -0.16 -1.72
C VAL A 244 8.72 -0.20 -1.30
N VAL A 245 7.88 0.76 -1.73
CA VAL A 245 6.46 0.77 -1.42
C VAL A 245 5.78 -0.50 -1.95
N VAL A 246 5.96 -0.83 -3.24
CA VAL A 246 5.36 -2.05 -3.83
C VAL A 246 5.77 -3.31 -3.05
N ALA A 247 7.05 -3.44 -2.74
CA ALA A 247 7.56 -4.55 -1.95
C ALA A 247 6.98 -4.59 -0.54
N SER A 248 6.83 -3.42 0.10
CA SER A 248 6.27 -3.29 1.44
C SER A 248 4.79 -3.69 1.47
N VAL A 249 4.01 -3.38 0.44
CA VAL A 249 2.60 -3.79 0.42
C VAL A 249 2.48 -5.31 0.33
N TYR A 250 3.25 -5.98 -0.53
CA TYR A 250 3.23 -7.46 -0.56
C TYR A 250 3.68 -8.08 0.76
N LEU A 251 4.74 -7.53 1.36
CA LEU A 251 5.20 -7.98 2.67
C LEU A 251 4.12 -7.78 3.74
N GLN A 252 3.49 -6.60 3.79
CA GLN A 252 2.43 -6.28 4.74
C GLN A 252 1.24 -7.23 4.57
N VAL A 253 0.84 -7.51 3.34
CA VAL A 253 -0.28 -8.42 3.03
C VAL A 253 0.03 -9.88 3.42
N ALA A 254 1.28 -10.31 3.34
CA ALA A 254 1.71 -11.62 3.84
C ALA A 254 1.74 -11.67 5.37
N LEU A 255 2.35 -10.67 6.00
CA LEU A 255 2.44 -10.54 7.45
C LEU A 255 1.04 -10.43 8.06
N GLU A 256 0.11 -9.75 7.39
CA GLU A 256 -1.27 -9.67 7.85
C GLU A 256 -1.92 -11.05 7.95
N LYS A 257 -1.75 -11.91 6.95
CA LYS A 257 -2.26 -13.29 6.96
C LYS A 257 -1.66 -14.10 8.11
N LEU A 258 -0.34 -14.03 8.26
CA LEU A 258 0.39 -14.77 9.28
C LEU A 258 0.09 -14.28 10.70
N LEU A 259 -0.04 -12.97 10.89
CA LEU A 259 -0.22 -12.38 12.22
C LEU A 259 -1.69 -12.35 12.65
N ILE A 260 -2.64 -12.25 11.72
CA ILE A 260 -4.07 -12.30 12.05
C ILE A 260 -4.54 -13.74 12.23
N SER A 261 -4.26 -14.57 11.22
CA SER A 261 -4.86 -15.89 11.12
C SER A 261 -3.88 -17.02 11.44
N GLY A 262 -2.59 -16.72 11.67
CA GLY A 262 -1.61 -17.74 12.04
C GLY A 262 -1.58 -18.92 11.08
N TRP A 263 -1.51 -20.12 11.66
CA TRP A 263 -1.55 -21.38 10.92
C TRP A 263 -2.92 -21.68 10.31
N GLN A 264 -4.01 -21.11 10.87
CA GLN A 264 -5.36 -21.29 10.32
C GLN A 264 -5.47 -20.73 8.89
N TRP A 265 -4.63 -19.75 8.51
CA TRP A 265 -4.58 -19.25 7.14
C TRP A 265 -4.28 -20.34 6.10
N PHE A 266 -3.51 -21.36 6.49
CA PHE A 266 -3.13 -22.47 5.60
C PHE A 266 -4.14 -23.61 5.59
N MET A 267 -5.17 -23.56 6.43
CA MET A 267 -6.22 -24.58 6.42
C MET A 267 -7.06 -24.45 5.14
N PRO A 268 -7.48 -25.58 4.54
CA PRO A 268 -8.18 -25.58 3.25
C PRO A 268 -9.44 -24.71 3.27
N GLU A 269 -10.12 -24.64 4.40
CA GLU A 269 -11.34 -23.87 4.63
C GLU A 269 -11.17 -22.39 4.32
N THR A 270 -9.96 -21.82 4.55
CA THR A 270 -9.68 -20.42 4.26
C THR A 270 -9.79 -20.13 2.75
N MET A 271 -9.10 -20.91 1.92
CA MET A 271 -9.18 -20.75 0.46
C MET A 271 -10.56 -21.14 -0.07
N GLN A 272 -11.16 -22.22 0.45
CA GLN A 272 -12.52 -22.61 0.07
C GLN A 272 -13.52 -21.48 0.34
N THR A 273 -13.43 -20.81 1.49
CA THR A 273 -14.28 -19.67 1.82
C THR A 273 -14.13 -18.55 0.79
N HIS A 274 -12.90 -18.23 0.37
CA HIS A 274 -12.67 -17.24 -0.68
C HIS A 274 -13.25 -17.65 -2.04
N LEU A 275 -13.06 -18.91 -2.44
CA LEU A 275 -13.56 -19.45 -3.71
C LEU A 275 -15.10 -19.54 -3.73
N PHE A 276 -15.74 -19.87 -2.61
CA PHE A 276 -17.21 -19.87 -2.49
C PHE A 276 -17.80 -18.46 -2.41
N SER A 277 -17.07 -17.51 -1.83
CA SER A 277 -17.50 -16.10 -1.76
C SER A 277 -17.42 -15.40 -3.13
N HIS A 278 -16.55 -15.89 -4.01
CA HIS A 278 -16.38 -15.36 -5.36
C HIS A 278 -16.38 -16.49 -6.41
N PRO A 279 -17.53 -17.12 -6.66
CA PRO A 279 -17.60 -18.36 -7.41
C PRO A 279 -17.24 -18.14 -8.89
N THR A 280 -16.23 -18.87 -9.35
CA THR A 280 -15.98 -19.11 -10.78
C THR A 280 -16.02 -20.62 -11.05
N PRO A 281 -16.27 -21.08 -12.28
CA PRO A 281 -16.30 -22.51 -12.57
C PRO A 281 -15.01 -23.25 -12.14
N LEU A 282 -13.84 -22.66 -12.42
CA LEU A 282 -12.57 -23.24 -12.02
C LEU A 282 -12.32 -23.13 -10.51
N GLY A 283 -12.70 -22.01 -9.88
CA GLY A 283 -12.59 -21.82 -8.44
C GLY A 283 -13.42 -22.84 -7.65
N LEU A 284 -14.66 -23.07 -8.06
CA LEU A 284 -15.54 -24.07 -7.44
C LEU A 284 -15.02 -25.50 -7.64
N TRP A 285 -14.42 -25.80 -8.79
CA TRP A 285 -13.76 -27.08 -9.02
C TRP A 285 -12.58 -27.28 -8.06
N ILE A 286 -11.68 -26.28 -7.93
CA ILE A 286 -10.54 -26.33 -6.99
C ILE A 286 -11.00 -26.45 -5.53
N ALA A 287 -12.10 -25.80 -5.17
CA ALA A 287 -12.64 -25.85 -3.80
C ALA A 287 -12.99 -27.28 -3.34
N GLN A 288 -13.19 -28.22 -4.26
CA GLN A 288 -13.44 -29.63 -3.95
C GLN A 288 -12.18 -30.40 -3.50
N TYR A 289 -10.98 -29.81 -3.64
CA TYR A 289 -9.70 -30.45 -3.36
C TYR A 289 -8.96 -29.73 -2.22
N PRO A 290 -9.09 -30.20 -0.95
CA PRO A 290 -8.46 -29.55 0.21
C PRO A 290 -6.94 -29.36 0.09
N ILE A 291 -6.23 -30.33 -0.52
CA ILE A 291 -4.78 -30.27 -0.72
C ILE A 291 -4.40 -29.11 -1.65
N LEU A 292 -5.18 -28.89 -2.73
CA LEU A 292 -4.95 -27.75 -3.64
C LEU A 292 -5.22 -26.43 -2.94
N CYS A 293 -6.30 -26.34 -2.17
CA CYS A 293 -6.66 -25.15 -1.39
C CYS A 293 -5.57 -24.74 -0.38
N THR A 294 -5.03 -25.73 0.34
CA THR A 294 -3.89 -25.55 1.26
C THR A 294 -2.65 -25.08 0.51
N SER A 295 -2.30 -25.77 -0.59
CA SER A 295 -1.12 -25.46 -1.39
C SER A 295 -1.16 -24.06 -1.99
N LEU A 296 -2.30 -23.65 -2.54
CA LEU A 296 -2.48 -22.30 -3.09
C LEU A 296 -2.37 -21.22 -2.01
N SER A 297 -2.91 -21.47 -0.81
CA SER A 297 -2.78 -20.55 0.33
C SER A 297 -1.33 -20.38 0.78
N MET A 298 -0.58 -21.50 0.86
CA MET A 298 0.84 -21.48 1.19
C MET A 298 1.66 -20.77 0.11
N LEU A 299 1.45 -21.10 -1.17
CA LEU A 299 2.14 -20.47 -2.29
C LEU A 299 1.89 -18.96 -2.34
N ALA A 300 0.66 -18.52 -2.08
CA ALA A 300 0.31 -17.11 -2.01
C ALA A 300 1.15 -16.37 -0.95
N VAL A 301 1.21 -16.90 0.29
CA VAL A 301 1.97 -16.27 1.38
C VAL A 301 3.48 -16.32 1.11
N LEU A 302 4.00 -17.47 0.67
CA LEU A 302 5.44 -17.63 0.37
C LEU A 302 5.88 -16.66 -0.72
N TRP A 303 5.11 -16.54 -1.81
CA TRP A 303 5.40 -15.59 -2.87
C TRP A 303 5.36 -14.15 -2.35
N GLN A 304 4.31 -13.75 -1.62
CA GLN A 304 4.18 -12.40 -1.05
C GLN A 304 5.35 -12.04 -0.11
N LEU A 305 5.79 -12.97 0.75
CA LEU A 305 6.97 -12.77 1.60
C LEU A 305 8.25 -12.63 0.77
N SER A 306 8.43 -13.52 -0.22
CA SER A 306 9.61 -13.50 -1.09
C SER A 306 9.70 -12.22 -1.91
N PHE A 307 8.58 -11.53 -2.15
CA PHE A 307 8.58 -10.32 -2.97
C PHE A 307 9.52 -9.26 -2.41
N ALA A 308 9.62 -9.10 -1.08
CA ALA A 308 10.54 -8.13 -0.47
C ALA A 308 12.01 -8.39 -0.79
N LEU A 309 12.38 -9.64 -1.08
CA LEU A 309 13.75 -10.04 -1.42
C LEU A 309 14.22 -9.44 -2.75
N ILE A 310 13.30 -9.05 -3.63
CA ILE A 310 13.61 -8.40 -4.91
C ILE A 310 14.46 -7.13 -4.74
N LEU A 311 14.32 -6.43 -3.60
CA LEU A 311 15.05 -5.19 -3.28
C LEU A 311 16.54 -5.45 -3.05
N PHE A 312 16.88 -6.65 -2.58
CA PHE A 312 18.23 -7.00 -2.14
C PHE A 312 18.93 -7.92 -3.14
N PHE A 313 18.17 -8.72 -3.90
CA PHE A 313 18.70 -9.74 -4.80
C PHE A 313 18.22 -9.49 -6.24
N PRO A 314 18.98 -8.75 -7.06
CA PRO A 314 18.61 -8.45 -8.45
C PRO A 314 18.36 -9.69 -9.32
N SER A 315 18.95 -10.83 -8.99
CA SER A 315 18.72 -12.12 -9.67
C SER A 315 17.30 -12.66 -9.48
N LEU A 316 16.63 -12.30 -8.38
CA LEU A 316 15.26 -12.72 -8.09
C LEU A 316 14.21 -11.87 -8.81
N LYS A 317 14.61 -10.77 -9.46
CA LYS A 317 13.68 -9.81 -10.08
C LYS A 317 12.76 -10.46 -11.10
N VAL A 318 13.31 -11.13 -12.11
CA VAL A 318 12.49 -11.75 -13.16
C VAL A 318 11.57 -12.84 -12.59
N PRO A 319 12.04 -13.83 -11.81
CA PRO A 319 11.15 -14.88 -11.30
C PRO A 319 10.07 -14.34 -10.34
N ILE A 320 10.38 -13.38 -9.46
CA ILE A 320 9.38 -12.79 -8.56
C ILE A 320 8.30 -12.04 -9.35
N LEU A 321 8.69 -11.22 -10.33
CA LEU A 321 7.73 -10.44 -11.12
C LEU A 321 6.85 -11.33 -11.99
N LEU A 322 7.41 -12.38 -12.61
CA LEU A 322 6.62 -13.40 -13.32
C LEU A 322 5.66 -14.12 -12.37
N GLY A 323 6.14 -14.53 -11.20
CA GLY A 323 5.30 -15.10 -10.13
C GLY A 323 4.16 -14.16 -9.75
N GLY A 324 4.39 -12.84 -9.76
CA GLY A 324 3.37 -11.85 -9.51
C GLY A 324 2.32 -11.73 -10.61
N VAL A 325 2.74 -11.75 -11.87
CA VAL A 325 1.81 -11.77 -13.01
C VAL A 325 0.91 -13.00 -12.90
N LEU A 326 1.52 -14.17 -12.62
CA LEU A 326 0.78 -15.41 -12.41
C LEU A 326 -0.16 -15.31 -11.22
N PHE A 327 0.31 -14.83 -10.06
CA PHE A 327 -0.48 -14.67 -8.85
C PHE A 327 -1.76 -13.86 -9.10
N HIS A 328 -1.65 -12.70 -9.76
CA HIS A 328 -2.81 -11.87 -10.10
C HIS A 328 -3.70 -12.50 -11.16
N THR A 329 -3.13 -13.18 -12.15
CA THR A 329 -3.88 -13.89 -13.18
C THR A 329 -4.69 -15.03 -12.59
N PHE A 330 -4.09 -15.84 -11.71
CA PHE A 330 -4.79 -16.90 -10.99
C PHE A 330 -5.86 -16.33 -10.05
N THR A 331 -5.59 -15.23 -9.35
CA THR A 331 -6.62 -14.58 -8.51
C THR A 331 -7.83 -14.15 -9.35
N PHE A 332 -7.60 -13.59 -10.53
CA PHE A 332 -8.67 -13.23 -11.45
C PHE A 332 -9.43 -14.46 -11.98
N ILE A 333 -8.73 -15.51 -12.43
CA ILE A 333 -9.40 -16.71 -12.97
C ILE A 333 -10.19 -17.46 -11.89
N LEU A 334 -9.63 -17.57 -10.69
CA LEU A 334 -10.19 -18.39 -9.61
C LEU A 334 -11.27 -17.66 -8.81
N MET A 335 -11.18 -16.33 -8.69
CA MET A 335 -12.06 -15.54 -7.82
C MET A 335 -12.71 -14.36 -8.55
N ASN A 336 -12.36 -14.06 -9.81
CA ASN A 336 -12.85 -12.86 -10.52
C ASN A 336 -12.63 -11.55 -9.72
N VAL A 337 -11.55 -11.49 -8.93
CA VAL A 337 -11.18 -10.32 -8.10
C VAL A 337 -10.03 -9.56 -8.76
N GLY A 338 -10.05 -8.22 -8.64
CA GLY A 338 -8.95 -7.33 -9.04
C GLY A 338 -8.95 -6.88 -10.51
N GLY A 339 -9.85 -7.42 -11.34
CA GLY A 339 -9.93 -7.11 -12.77
C GLY A 339 -8.75 -7.67 -13.58
N PHE A 340 -8.89 -7.68 -14.91
CA PHE A 340 -7.80 -8.02 -15.83
C PHE A 340 -7.76 -7.03 -17.00
N PRO A 341 -6.61 -6.35 -17.26
CA PRO A 341 -5.33 -6.47 -16.55
C PRO A 341 -5.34 -5.83 -15.14
N SER A 342 -4.79 -6.52 -14.14
CA SER A 342 -4.64 -5.99 -12.77
C SER A 342 -3.53 -4.95 -12.69
N TYR A 343 -3.79 -3.79 -12.06
CA TYR A 343 -2.80 -2.69 -11.88
C TYR A 343 -1.55 -3.13 -11.15
N TRP A 344 -1.68 -4.19 -10.36
CA TRP A 344 -0.58 -4.75 -9.61
C TRP A 344 0.56 -5.27 -10.46
N PHE A 345 0.30 -5.76 -11.68
CA PHE A 345 1.40 -6.08 -12.57
C PHE A 345 1.78 -4.91 -13.47
N LEU A 346 0.91 -3.91 -13.68
CA LEU A 346 1.29 -2.67 -14.37
C LEU A 346 2.37 -1.92 -13.59
N VAL A 347 2.30 -1.90 -12.24
CA VAL A 347 3.37 -1.30 -11.43
C VAL A 347 4.70 -2.04 -11.57
N TYR A 348 4.73 -3.27 -12.11
CA TYR A 348 5.99 -4.00 -12.28
C TYR A 348 6.93 -3.36 -13.29
N VAL A 349 6.41 -2.49 -14.16
CA VAL A 349 7.23 -1.74 -15.12
C VAL A 349 8.36 -0.96 -14.44
N ILE A 350 8.15 -0.48 -13.21
CA ILE A 350 9.14 0.33 -12.46
C ILE A 350 10.45 -0.41 -12.17
N TRP A 351 10.42 -1.75 -12.16
CA TRP A 351 11.60 -2.59 -11.89
C TRP A 351 12.56 -2.70 -13.07
N PHE A 352 12.10 -2.28 -14.26
CA PHE A 352 12.88 -2.30 -15.51
C PHE A 352 13.44 -0.92 -15.88
N LEU A 353 13.10 0.13 -15.12
CA LEU A 353 13.50 1.50 -15.43
C LEU A 353 14.87 1.89 -14.85
N GLU A 354 15.36 1.14 -13.86
CA GLU A 354 16.69 1.35 -13.29
C GLU A 354 17.82 1.05 -14.29
N ILE A 355 18.87 1.87 -14.26
CA ILE A 355 20.14 1.63 -14.96
C ILE A 355 21.23 1.56 -13.90
N LYS A 356 22.00 0.47 -13.92
CA LYS A 356 23.25 0.41 -13.18
C LYS A 356 24.26 1.28 -13.92
N LYS A 357 24.69 2.38 -13.30
CA LYS A 357 25.83 3.16 -13.82
C LYS A 357 27.04 2.23 -13.78
N LEU A 358 27.67 1.99 -14.93
CA LEU A 358 28.96 1.30 -14.95
C LEU A 358 29.94 2.14 -14.14
N PRO A 359 30.81 1.53 -13.32
CA PRO A 359 31.88 2.30 -12.67
C PRO A 359 32.64 3.06 -13.75
N GLU A 360 32.88 4.35 -13.52
CA GLU A 360 33.80 5.12 -14.35
C GLU A 360 35.18 4.48 -14.14
N ASN A 361 35.69 3.83 -15.19
CA ASN A 361 37.02 3.22 -15.21
C ASN A 361 38.11 4.30 -15.19
#